data_AF-A0A7Z9L9M2-F1
#
_entry.id   AF-A0A7Z9L9M2-F1
#
_cell.length_a   1.000
_cell.length_b   1.000
_cell.length_c   1.000
_cell.angle_alpha   90.00
_cell.angle_beta   90.00
_cell.angle_gamma   90.00
#
_symmetry.space_group_name_H-M   'P 1'
#
loop_
_entity.id
_entity.type
_entity.pdbx_description
1 polymer ?
#
loop_
_entity_poly.entity_id
_entity_poly.type
_entity_poly.pdbx_seq_one_letter_code
_entity_poly.pdbx_strand_id
1 'polypeptide(L)'
;MHAIHRDHLILASERRITSFTASWPGQPMSPLTLEKLRVVVDTNVFVGSAYNHHSASRAIVEACHQGQLSLFVSPAICREYDHILPRAVRNQHQREQLTALISQAQQVEPVETPRIVAEDPQDDKFLAVAVAAQAAALITNDQAVLDVGSHQGTAILRPSAFLDWWQSRAPK
;
A
#
# COMPACT_ATOMS: atom_id res chain seq x y z
N MET A 1 63.58 22.64 -11.70
CA MET A 1 64.42 21.48 -12.10
C MET A 1 64.25 20.38 -11.07
N HIS A 2 63.84 19.20 -11.53
CA HIS A 2 64.03 17.84 -10.98
C HIS A 2 63.71 17.59 -9.47
N ALA A 3 62.61 16.95 -9.04
CA ALA A 3 61.98 15.64 -9.37
C ALA A 3 62.54 14.45 -8.54
N ILE A 4 61.62 13.53 -8.15
CA ILE A 4 61.79 12.09 -7.84
C ILE A 4 62.27 11.80 -6.38
N HIS A 5 61.75 10.90 -5.53
CA HIS A 5 60.93 9.68 -5.67
C HIS A 5 60.31 9.22 -4.32
N ARG A 6 59.10 8.63 -4.42
CA ARG A 6 58.60 7.33 -3.87
C ARG A 6 58.63 6.96 -2.37
N ASP A 7 57.44 6.47 -1.99
CA ASP A 7 57.08 5.33 -1.12
C ASP A 7 57.53 5.33 0.34
N HIS A 8 56.56 5.24 1.26
CA HIS A 8 56.43 4.12 2.20
C HIS A 8 55.12 4.20 3.03
N LEU A 9 54.50 3.02 3.20
CA LEU A 9 53.37 2.68 4.07
C LEU A 9 53.61 3.02 5.56
N ILE A 10 52.52 3.10 6.34
CA ILE A 10 52.25 2.40 7.63
C ILE A 10 51.01 3.05 8.29
N LEU A 11 49.83 2.41 8.24
CA LEU A 11 49.16 1.55 9.26
C LEU A 11 48.45 2.29 10.41
N ALA A 12 47.12 2.10 10.48
CA ALA A 12 46.30 1.83 11.68
C ALA A 12 44.81 2.01 11.30
N SER A 13 43.84 1.15 11.63
CA SER A 13 43.85 -0.10 12.37
C SER A 13 42.61 -0.89 11.96
N GLU A 14 42.82 -2.16 11.71
CA GLU A 14 41.80 -3.17 11.50
C GLU A 14 40.94 -3.34 12.76
N ARG A 15 39.61 -3.40 12.61
CA ARG A 15 38.78 -4.23 13.49
C ARG A 15 38.20 -5.36 12.66
N ARG A 16 38.76 -6.54 12.95
CA ARG A 16 38.33 -7.88 12.53
C ARG A 16 36.81 -7.99 12.54
N ILE A 17 36.22 -8.18 11.36
CA ILE A 17 34.98 -8.96 11.25
C ILE A 17 35.43 -10.41 11.29
N THR A 18 35.20 -11.06 12.42
CA THR A 18 35.33 -12.51 12.53
C THR A 18 34.36 -13.15 11.54
N SER A 19 34.93 -13.96 10.66
CA SER A 19 34.29 -14.77 9.65
C SER A 19 33.11 -15.58 10.21
N PHE A 20 31.91 -15.33 9.69
CA PHE A 20 30.78 -16.24 9.81
C PHE A 20 30.70 -17.06 8.52
N THR A 21 31.25 -18.28 8.54
CA THR A 21 31.07 -19.26 7.47
C THR A 21 29.73 -19.96 7.68
N ALA A 22 28.69 -19.47 7.04
CA ALA A 22 27.48 -20.24 6.78
C ALA A 22 27.17 -20.13 5.27
N SER A 23 27.44 -21.20 4.56
CA SER A 23 27.11 -21.38 3.15
C SER A 23 25.58 -21.48 2.99
N TRP A 24 24.95 -20.45 2.41
CA TRP A 24 23.57 -20.51 1.92
C TRP A 24 23.56 -20.33 0.39
N PRO A 25 22.98 -21.28 -0.38
CA PRO A 25 22.76 -21.09 -1.81
C PRO A 25 21.40 -20.43 -2.00
N GLY A 26 21.37 -19.19 -2.51
CA GLY A 26 20.12 -18.56 -2.91
C GLY A 26 20.11 -17.04 -2.85
N GLN A 27 20.68 -16.44 -3.90
CA GLN A 27 20.54 -15.04 -4.34
C GLN A 27 21.02 -13.91 -3.39
N PRO A 28 21.68 -12.87 -3.93
CA PRO A 28 21.87 -11.65 -3.17
C PRO A 28 20.50 -11.04 -2.89
N MET A 29 20.20 -10.75 -1.62
CA MET A 29 19.10 -9.86 -1.26
C MET A 29 19.31 -8.57 -2.05
N SER A 30 18.38 -8.27 -2.96
CA SER A 30 18.42 -7.05 -3.75
C SER A 30 18.50 -5.84 -2.84
N PRO A 31 19.22 -4.78 -3.21
CA PRO A 31 19.26 -3.55 -2.43
C PRO A 31 17.83 -3.02 -2.30
N LEU A 32 17.35 -2.91 -1.05
CA LEU A 32 16.10 -2.28 -0.60
C LEU A 32 15.23 -1.77 -1.75
N THR A 33 14.40 -2.64 -2.33
CA THR A 33 13.18 -2.14 -2.96
C THR A 33 12.46 -1.36 -1.87
N LEU A 34 12.32 -0.04 -2.04
CA LEU A 34 11.33 0.72 -1.30
C LEU A 34 10.01 0.00 -1.57
N GLU A 35 9.60 -0.89 -0.66
CA GLU A 35 8.37 -1.62 -0.83
C GLU A 35 7.26 -0.59 -0.90
N LYS A 36 6.57 -0.56 -2.04
CA LYS A 36 5.44 0.33 -2.27
C LYS A 36 4.41 0.08 -1.18
N LEU A 37 3.86 1.16 -0.65
CA LEU A 37 2.93 1.08 0.47
C LEU A 37 1.67 0.33 0.04
N ARG A 38 1.36 -0.75 0.76
CA ARG A 38 0.22 -1.63 0.50
C ARG A 38 -1.03 -1.00 1.07
N VAL A 39 -2.08 -0.88 0.26
CA VAL A 39 -3.34 -0.25 0.65
C VAL A 39 -4.54 -1.09 0.25
N VAL A 40 -5.60 -0.97 1.03
CA VAL A 40 -6.95 -1.37 0.66
C VAL A 40 -7.78 -0.10 0.53
N VAL A 41 -8.51 0.04 -0.57
CA VAL A 41 -9.32 1.22 -0.88
C VAL A 41 -10.77 0.79 -0.87
N ASP A 42 -11.60 1.41 -0.04
CA ASP A 42 -13.04 1.14 0.00
C ASP A 42 -13.73 1.60 -1.30
N THR A 43 -14.84 0.95 -1.65
CA THR A 43 -15.71 1.32 -2.76
C THR A 43 -16.10 2.81 -2.74
N ASN A 44 -16.43 3.36 -1.56
CA ASN A 44 -16.85 4.76 -1.45
C ASN A 44 -15.74 5.75 -1.89
N VAL A 45 -14.47 5.36 -1.75
CA VAL A 45 -13.32 6.16 -2.19
C VAL A 45 -13.21 6.13 -3.71
N PHE A 46 -13.38 4.96 -4.34
CA PHE A 46 -13.44 4.87 -5.80
C PHE A 46 -14.59 5.70 -6.37
N VAL A 47 -15.78 5.62 -5.78
CA VAL A 47 -16.93 6.44 -6.19
C VAL A 47 -16.61 7.93 -6.04
N GLY A 48 -16.08 8.36 -4.89
CA GLY A 48 -15.69 9.76 -4.66
C GLY A 48 -14.64 10.27 -5.66
N SER A 49 -13.67 9.43 -6.02
CA SER A 49 -12.62 9.75 -7.00
C SER A 49 -13.17 10.06 -8.39
N ALA A 50 -14.27 9.41 -8.78
CA ALA A 50 -14.88 9.56 -10.09
C ALA A 50 -15.72 10.85 -10.23
N TYR A 51 -16.14 11.45 -9.12
CA TYR A 51 -16.99 12.65 -9.10
C TYR A 51 -16.24 13.95 -8.79
N ASN A 52 -15.13 13.89 -8.05
CA ASN A 52 -14.35 15.07 -7.73
C ASN A 52 -12.85 14.86 -8.04
N HIS A 53 -12.41 15.44 -9.17
CA HIS A 53 -11.02 15.34 -9.64
C HIS A 53 -9.99 16.07 -8.77
N HIS A 54 -10.43 16.91 -7.83
CA HIS A 54 -9.56 17.60 -6.87
C HIS A 54 -9.65 16.99 -5.47
N SER A 55 -10.35 15.86 -5.31
CA SER A 55 -10.49 15.21 -4.01
C SER A 55 -9.25 14.39 -3.62
N ALA A 56 -9.10 14.18 -2.32
CA ALA A 56 -8.10 13.24 -1.80
C ALA A 56 -8.31 11.82 -2.35
N SER A 57 -9.57 11.38 -2.51
CA SER A 57 -9.88 10.10 -3.14
C SER A 57 -9.32 9.99 -4.56
N ARG A 58 -9.40 11.07 -5.35
CA ARG A 58 -8.82 11.11 -6.70
C ARG A 58 -7.30 10.95 -6.67
N ALA A 59 -6.62 11.70 -5.82
CA ALA A 59 -5.17 11.62 -5.69
C ALA A 59 -4.70 10.21 -5.27
N ILE A 60 -5.45 9.54 -4.39
CA ILE A 60 -5.14 8.16 -3.97
C ILE A 60 -5.30 7.18 -5.14
N VAL A 61 -6.38 7.28 -5.90
CA VAL A 61 -6.62 6.43 -7.07
C VAL A 61 -5.55 6.66 -8.14
N GLU A 62 -5.14 7.90 -8.38
CA GLU A 62 -4.04 8.24 -9.29
C GLU A 62 -2.69 7.70 -8.80
N ALA A 63 -2.43 7.75 -7.49
CA ALA A 63 -1.23 7.14 -6.92
C ALA A 63 -1.20 5.61 -7.11
N CYS A 64 -2.36 4.94 -7.05
CA CYS A 64 -2.47 3.52 -7.41
C CYS A 64 -2.18 3.30 -8.91
N HIS A 65 -2.76 4.11 -9.81
CA HIS A 65 -2.49 4.03 -11.26
C HIS A 65 -1.02 4.26 -11.61
N GLN A 66 -0.35 5.18 -10.90
CA GLN A 66 1.07 5.48 -11.08
C GLN A 66 1.98 4.43 -10.41
N GLY A 67 1.40 3.45 -9.73
CA GLY A 67 2.13 2.42 -9.00
C GLY A 67 2.94 2.99 -7.84
N GLN A 68 2.55 4.13 -7.26
CA GLN A 68 3.14 4.65 -6.03
C GLN A 68 2.54 3.96 -4.79
N LEU A 69 1.29 3.50 -4.91
CA LEU A 69 0.60 2.66 -3.96
C LEU A 69 0.30 1.30 -4.60
N SER A 70 0.40 0.24 -3.80
CA SER A 70 0.04 -1.12 -4.21
C SER A 70 -1.36 -1.44 -3.69
N LEU A 71 -2.34 -1.50 -4.58
CA LEU A 71 -3.73 -1.84 -4.25
C LEU A 71 -3.88 -3.35 -4.05
N PHE A 72 -4.46 -3.75 -2.91
CA PHE A 72 -4.83 -5.13 -2.61
C PHE A 72 -6.35 -5.31 -2.56
N VAL A 73 -6.81 -6.44 -3.08
CA VAL A 73 -8.23 -6.81 -3.16
C VAL A 73 -8.42 -8.30 -2.89
N SER A 74 -9.65 -8.72 -2.61
CA SER A 74 -10.07 -10.12 -2.62
C SER A 74 -11.19 -10.35 -3.63
N PRO A 75 -11.48 -11.61 -4.02
CA PRO A 75 -12.64 -11.91 -4.86
C PRO A 75 -13.96 -11.38 -4.29
N ALA A 76 -14.11 -11.35 -2.96
CA ALA A 76 -15.32 -10.80 -2.31
C ALA A 76 -15.46 -9.30 -2.54
N ILE A 77 -14.37 -8.54 -2.35
CA ILE A 77 -14.35 -7.10 -2.59
C ILE A 77 -14.52 -6.78 -4.09
N CYS A 78 -13.89 -7.55 -5.00
CA CYS A 78 -14.08 -7.35 -6.44
C CYS A 78 -15.55 -7.50 -6.85
N ARG A 79 -16.26 -8.49 -6.31
CA ARG A 79 -17.71 -8.66 -6.57
C ARG A 79 -18.52 -7.45 -6.12
N GLU A 80 -18.13 -6.82 -5.02
CA GLU A 80 -18.77 -5.61 -4.55
C GLU A 80 -18.49 -4.42 -5.47
N TYR A 81 -17.25 -4.25 -5.93
CA TYR A 81 -16.92 -3.23 -6.93
C TYR A 81 -17.72 -3.42 -8.23
N ASP A 82 -17.79 -4.66 -8.72
CA ASP A 82 -18.57 -5.01 -9.92
C ASP A 82 -20.07 -4.75 -9.72
N HIS A 83 -20.57 -4.84 -8.49
CA HIS A 83 -21.95 -4.49 -8.17
C HIS A 83 -22.14 -2.96 -8.06
N ILE A 84 -21.27 -2.25 -7.36
CA ILE A 84 -21.51 -0.85 -6.99
C ILE A 84 -21.08 0.10 -8.10
N LEU A 85 -19.88 -0.05 -8.67
CA LEU A 85 -19.33 0.93 -9.61
C LEU A 85 -20.20 1.17 -10.86
N PRO A 86 -20.84 0.16 -11.49
CA PRO A 86 -21.74 0.40 -12.61
C PRO A 86 -22.96 1.26 -12.28
N ARG A 87 -23.44 1.20 -11.04
CA ARG A 87 -24.62 1.95 -10.56
C ARG A 87 -24.23 3.33 -10.03
N ALA A 88 -23.09 3.40 -9.35
CA ALA A 88 -22.64 4.58 -8.64
C ALA A 88 -21.81 5.53 -9.52
N VAL A 89 -21.06 5.04 -10.51
CA VAL A 89 -20.22 5.87 -11.39
C VAL A 89 -20.88 6.03 -12.76
N ARG A 90 -21.42 7.22 -13.03
CA ARG A 90 -22.14 7.53 -14.27
C ARG A 90 -21.24 7.72 -15.48
N ASN A 91 -20.05 8.30 -15.29
CA ASN A 91 -19.10 8.54 -16.37
C ASN A 91 -18.46 7.22 -16.79
N GLN A 92 -18.74 6.78 -18.02
CA GLN A 92 -18.24 5.50 -18.54
C GLN A 92 -16.71 5.43 -18.57
N HIS A 93 -16.04 6.51 -19.00
CA HIS A 93 -14.58 6.54 -19.05
C HIS A 93 -13.95 6.38 -17.67
N GLN A 94 -14.47 7.09 -16.65
CA GLN A 94 -13.99 6.94 -15.27
C GLN A 94 -14.21 5.51 -14.75
N ARG A 95 -15.37 4.92 -15.04
CA ARG A 95 -15.66 3.55 -14.65
C ARG A 95 -14.70 2.54 -15.30
N GLU A 96 -14.42 2.69 -16.60
CA GLU A 96 -13.46 1.84 -17.32
C GLU A 96 -12.05 1.96 -16.75
N GLN A 97 -11.60 3.17 -16.39
CA GLN A 97 -10.31 3.39 -15.73
C GLN A 97 -10.25 2.68 -14.37
N LEU A 98 -11.30 2.78 -13.55
CA LEU A 98 -11.38 2.09 -12.26
C LEU A 98 -11.37 0.56 -12.43
N THR A 99 -12.15 0.02 -13.36
CA THR A 99 -12.16 -1.42 -13.66
C THR A 99 -10.78 -1.90 -14.12
N ALA A 100 -10.10 -1.13 -14.98
CA ALA A 100 -8.75 -1.44 -15.42
C ALA A 100 -7.75 -1.46 -14.25
N LEU A 101 -7.83 -0.48 -13.34
CA LEU A 101 -7.01 -0.45 -12.13
C LEU A 101 -7.25 -1.68 -11.24
N ILE A 102 -8.52 -1.98 -10.95
CA ILE A 102 -8.91 -3.11 -10.10
C ILE A 102 -8.44 -4.43 -10.71
N SER A 103 -8.49 -4.58 -12.04
CA SER A 103 -8.01 -5.79 -12.73
C SER A 103 -6.50 -6.02 -12.60
N GLN A 104 -5.74 -4.97 -12.28
CA GLN A 104 -4.29 -5.01 -12.08
C GLN A 104 -3.91 -5.06 -10.59
N ALA A 105 -4.90 -5.00 -9.68
CA ALA A 105 -4.67 -5.05 -8.25
C ALA A 105 -4.11 -6.41 -7.81
N GLN A 106 -3.35 -6.41 -6.71
CA GLN A 106 -2.83 -7.63 -6.10
C GLN A 106 -3.98 -8.36 -5.38
N GLN A 107 -4.13 -9.66 -5.65
CA GLN A 107 -5.18 -10.47 -5.02
C GLN A 107 -4.67 -11.17 -3.77
N VAL A 108 -5.52 -11.17 -2.73
CA VAL A 108 -5.33 -11.97 -1.52
C VAL A 108 -6.66 -12.62 -1.13
N GLU A 109 -6.60 -13.84 -0.61
CA GLU A 109 -7.77 -14.52 -0.04
C GLU A 109 -7.64 -14.49 1.49
N PRO A 110 -8.48 -13.72 2.20
CA PRO A 110 -8.48 -13.74 3.65
C PRO A 110 -8.91 -15.11 4.17
N VAL A 111 -8.13 -15.69 5.08
CA VAL A 111 -8.46 -16.99 5.69
C VAL A 111 -9.64 -16.87 6.66
N GLU A 112 -9.75 -15.72 7.32
CA GLU A 112 -10.84 -15.41 8.26
C GLU A 112 -11.32 -13.97 8.04
N THR A 113 -12.62 -13.76 8.20
CA THR A 113 -13.19 -12.41 8.31
C THR A 113 -13.31 -12.09 9.79
N PRO A 114 -12.59 -11.09 10.31
CA PRO A 114 -12.73 -10.74 11.70
C PRO A 114 -14.15 -10.24 11.98
N ARG A 115 -14.60 -10.25 13.23
CA ARG A 115 -15.91 -9.70 13.63
C ARG A 115 -15.67 -8.47 14.49
N ILE A 116 -15.27 -7.37 13.86
CA ILE A 116 -14.74 -6.18 14.53
C ILE A 116 -15.67 -5.00 14.34
N VAL A 117 -16.18 -4.80 13.13
CA VAL A 117 -17.15 -3.75 12.85
C VAL A 117 -18.49 -4.20 13.43
N ALA A 118 -18.83 -3.66 14.60
CA ALA A 118 -20.00 -4.09 15.37
C ALA A 118 -21.33 -3.77 14.66
N GLU A 119 -21.35 -2.78 13.77
CA GLU A 119 -22.56 -2.27 13.12
C GLU A 119 -22.92 -3.02 11.82
N ASP A 120 -21.93 -3.44 11.01
CA ASP A 120 -22.16 -4.27 9.83
C ASP A 120 -21.01 -5.28 9.59
N PRO A 121 -21.25 -6.59 9.77
CA PRO A 121 -20.30 -7.65 9.45
C PRO A 121 -19.85 -7.70 7.99
N GLN A 122 -20.52 -7.01 7.07
CA GLN A 122 -20.06 -6.88 5.69
C GLN A 122 -18.76 -6.06 5.64
N ASP A 123 -18.62 -5.00 6.42
CA ASP A 123 -17.48 -4.10 6.33
C ASP A 123 -16.17 -4.72 6.85
N ASP A 124 -16.30 -5.77 7.68
CA ASP A 124 -15.17 -6.60 8.10
C ASP A 124 -14.41 -7.22 6.92
N LYS A 125 -15.03 -7.35 5.73
CA LYS A 125 -14.37 -7.90 4.53
C LYS A 125 -13.18 -7.03 4.08
N PHE A 126 -13.29 -5.71 4.19
CA PHE A 126 -12.19 -4.79 3.83
C PHE A 126 -11.04 -4.91 4.82
N LEU A 127 -11.37 -5.05 6.11
CA LEU A 127 -10.38 -5.25 7.16
C LEU A 127 -9.69 -6.61 7.05
N ALA A 128 -10.43 -7.67 6.69
CA ALA A 128 -9.88 -9.00 6.43
C ALA A 128 -8.82 -8.97 5.33
N VAL A 129 -9.09 -8.26 4.24
CA VAL A 129 -8.11 -8.06 3.15
C VAL A 129 -6.92 -7.25 3.62
N ALA A 130 -7.15 -6.19 4.40
CA ALA A 130 -6.06 -5.37 4.92
C ALA A 130 -5.11 -6.18 5.81
N VAL A 131 -5.67 -7.02 6.69
CA VAL A 131 -4.88 -7.95 7.53
C VAL A 131 -4.13 -8.97 6.67
N ALA A 132 -4.81 -9.65 5.75
CA ALA A 132 -4.20 -10.68 4.92
C ALA A 132 -3.09 -10.12 4.00
N ALA A 133 -3.24 -8.90 3.50
CA ALA A 133 -2.25 -8.21 2.68
C ALA A 133 -1.10 -7.59 3.48
N GLN A 134 -1.20 -7.57 4.81
CA GLN A 134 -0.37 -6.72 5.67
C GLN A 134 -0.38 -5.26 5.18
N ALA A 135 -1.57 -4.77 4.84
CA ALA A 135 -1.76 -3.44 4.33
C ALA A 135 -1.37 -2.42 5.41
N ALA A 136 -0.68 -1.37 5.00
CA ALA A 136 -0.34 -0.30 5.90
C ALA A 136 -1.55 0.61 6.17
N ALA A 137 -2.52 0.66 5.24
CA ALA A 137 -3.76 1.39 5.43
C ALA A 137 -4.98 0.76 4.75
N LEU A 138 -6.13 0.86 5.42
CA LEU A 138 -7.47 0.78 4.84
C LEU A 138 -8.01 2.21 4.72
N ILE A 139 -8.41 2.59 3.50
CA ILE A 139 -8.85 3.95 3.19
C ILE A 139 -10.36 3.93 2.96
N THR A 140 -11.12 4.60 3.83
CA THR A 140 -12.58 4.61 3.78
C THR A 140 -13.17 5.93 4.31
N ASN A 141 -14.39 6.26 3.89
CA ASN A 141 -15.21 7.31 4.49
C ASN A 141 -16.30 6.76 5.44
N ASP A 142 -16.39 5.45 5.63
CA ASP A 142 -17.38 4.83 6.50
C ASP A 142 -17.05 5.08 7.98
N GLN A 143 -17.97 5.70 8.73
CA GLN A 143 -17.74 6.06 10.12
C GLN A 143 -17.60 4.83 11.03
N ALA A 144 -18.41 3.78 10.81
CA ALA A 144 -18.38 2.58 11.63
C ALA A 144 -17.03 1.86 11.50
N VAL A 145 -16.47 1.84 10.29
CA VAL A 145 -15.14 1.29 10.03
C VAL A 145 -14.05 2.20 10.60
N LEU A 146 -14.20 3.52 10.45
CA LEU A 146 -13.24 4.51 10.98
C LEU A 146 -13.14 4.48 12.51
N ASP A 147 -14.22 4.18 13.22
CA ASP A 147 -14.23 4.11 14.69
C ASP A 147 -13.34 2.99 15.25
N VAL A 148 -12.98 2.00 14.42
CA VAL A 148 -11.96 0.99 14.76
C VAL A 148 -10.56 1.63 14.86
N GLY A 149 -10.28 2.67 14.07
CA GLY A 149 -9.04 3.45 14.05
C GLY A 149 -7.81 2.72 13.50
N SER A 150 -7.48 1.56 14.05
CA SER A 150 -6.41 0.68 13.53
C SER A 150 -6.62 -0.76 13.96
N HIS A 151 -6.16 -1.70 13.15
CA HIS A 151 -6.24 -3.12 13.47
C HIS A 151 -5.05 -3.90 12.91
N GLN A 152 -4.36 -4.68 13.75
CA GLN A 152 -3.24 -5.55 13.37
C GLN A 152 -2.20 -4.89 12.44
N GLY A 153 -1.82 -3.65 12.75
CA GLY A 153 -0.83 -2.90 11.96
C GLY A 153 -1.38 -2.16 10.74
N THR A 154 -2.66 -2.32 10.41
CA THR A 154 -3.38 -1.51 9.42
C THR A 154 -3.93 -0.25 10.07
N ALA A 155 -3.58 0.93 9.55
CA ALA A 155 -4.25 2.19 9.90
C ALA A 155 -5.57 2.33 9.13
N ILE A 156 -6.64 2.77 9.76
CA ILE A 156 -7.93 3.00 9.10
C ILE A 156 -8.15 4.51 9.01
N LEU A 157 -8.09 5.04 7.79
CA LEU A 157 -7.95 6.48 7.57
C LEU A 157 -8.96 6.98 6.55
N ARG A 158 -9.46 8.20 6.78
CA ARG A 158 -10.12 8.98 5.74
C ARG A 158 -9.14 9.32 4.63
N PRO A 159 -9.60 9.55 3.38
CA PRO A 159 -8.74 9.88 2.26
C PRO A 159 -7.76 11.03 2.52
N SER A 160 -8.22 12.15 3.09
CA SER A 160 -7.35 13.29 3.39
C SER A 160 -6.29 12.95 4.44
N ALA A 161 -6.71 12.31 5.53
CA ALA A 161 -5.81 11.88 6.60
C ALA A 161 -4.76 10.88 6.10
N PHE A 162 -5.14 9.98 5.20
CA PHE A 162 -4.21 9.05 4.56
C PHE A 162 -3.14 9.79 3.73
N LEU A 163 -3.52 10.81 2.95
CA LEU A 163 -2.55 11.57 2.16
C LEU A 163 -1.53 12.29 3.04
N ASP A 164 -1.99 12.99 4.08
CA ASP A 164 -1.11 13.69 5.03
C ASP A 164 -0.15 12.69 5.71
N TRP A 165 -0.70 11.56 6.16
CA TRP A 165 0.06 10.48 6.78
C TRP A 165 1.10 9.88 5.84
N TRP A 166 0.72 9.62 4.58
CA TRP A 166 1.61 9.01 3.59
C TRP A 166 2.73 9.96 3.18
N GLN A 167 2.41 11.24 2.96
CA GLN A 167 3.39 12.28 2.61
C GLN A 167 4.37 12.56 3.75
N SER A 168 3.93 12.49 5.01
CA SER A 168 4.83 12.63 6.17
C SER A 168 5.89 11.54 6.27
N ARG A 169 5.68 10.40 5.59
CA ARG A 169 6.53 9.21 5.59
C ARG A 169 7.38 9.06 4.32
N ALA A 170 7.08 9.82 3.28
CA ALA A 170 7.89 9.81 2.07
C ALA A 170 9.29 10.40 2.36
N PRO A 171 10.40 9.74 1.96
CA PRO A 171 11.71 10.35 2.07
C PRO A 171 11.71 11.65 1.25
N LYS A 172 12.11 12.75 1.88
CA LYS A 172 12.27 14.06 1.24
C LYS A 172 13.41 14.06 0.23
#